data_AF-A0AAE3KFD0-F1
#
_entry.id   AF-A0AAE3KFD0-F1
#
_cell.length_a   1.000
_cell.length_b   1.000
_cell.length_c   1.000
_cell.angle_alpha   90.00
_cell.angle_beta   90.00
_cell.angle_gamma   90.00
#
_symmetry.space_group_name_H-M   'P 1'
#
loop_
_entity.id
_entity.type
_entity.pdbx_description
1 polymer ?
#
loop_
_entity_poly.entity_id
_entity_poly.type
_entity_poly.pdbx_seq_one_letter_code
_entity_poly.pdbx_strand_id
1 'polypeptide(L)'
;MDRYWLLDWQALLAERRVEAGGVAERELAARVLGEPVGRVAWTCVDWALCLLRCAQCGAELGTGARECVSCTMASDNRWAWHHQCPPSAITANEHNLRVAREALRAPHRHRATIVAGWRLVMPFLLAGAVVTNGQAQRIRAHVLAERYDELAGCRSYTELAGLPELPWRQPS
;
A
#
# COMPACT_ATOMS: atom_id res chain seq x y z
N MET A 1 3.78 -6.38 -8.35
CA MET A 1 2.75 -5.68 -7.54
C MET A 1 1.86 -4.87 -8.45
N ASP A 2 2.45 -4.05 -9.32
CA ASP A 2 1.72 -3.08 -10.15
C ASP A 2 0.73 -3.70 -11.14
N ARG A 3 0.89 -4.97 -11.52
CA ARG A 3 -0.01 -5.64 -12.48
C ARG A 3 -1.48 -5.66 -12.02
N TYR A 4 -1.76 -5.87 -10.74
CA TYR A 4 -3.15 -5.95 -10.27
C TYR A 4 -3.86 -4.59 -10.35
N TRP A 5 -3.19 -3.52 -9.92
CA TRP A 5 -3.76 -2.17 -9.99
C TRP A 5 -3.83 -1.69 -11.43
N LEU A 6 -2.84 -2.07 -12.25
CA LEU A 6 -2.84 -1.77 -13.67
C LEU A 6 -4.06 -2.37 -14.37
N LEU A 7 -4.49 -3.58 -14.01
CA LEU A 7 -5.69 -4.19 -14.60
C LEU A 7 -6.95 -3.39 -14.25
N ASP A 8 -7.11 -2.96 -12.99
CA ASP A 8 -8.25 -2.13 -12.59
C ASP A 8 -8.21 -0.76 -13.30
N TRP A 9 -7.03 -0.17 -13.43
CA TRP A 9 -6.85 1.08 -14.16
C TRP A 9 -7.14 0.93 -15.66
N GLN A 10 -6.68 -0.16 -16.30
CA GLN A 10 -6.97 -0.46 -17.69
C GLN A 10 -8.47 -0.67 -17.94
N ALA A 11 -9.17 -1.32 -17.00
CA ALA A 11 -10.62 -1.45 -17.06
C ALA A 11 -11.30 -0.07 -16.98
N LEU A 12 -10.84 0.81 -16.09
CA LEU A 12 -11.35 2.18 -15.98
C LEU A 12 -11.06 3.00 -17.25
N LEU A 13 -9.87 2.87 -17.85
CA LEU A 13 -9.52 3.52 -19.11
C LEU A 13 -10.45 3.08 -20.24
N ALA A 14 -10.73 1.78 -20.36
CA ALA A 14 -11.65 1.24 -21.35
C ALA A 14 -13.08 1.75 -21.12
N GLU A 15 -13.57 1.75 -19.87
CA GLU A 15 -14.89 2.30 -19.50
C GLU A 15 -15.01 3.78 -19.87
N ARG A 16 -13.97 4.56 -19.61
CA ARG A 16 -13.92 6.01 -19.87
C ARG A 16 -13.49 6.37 -21.29
N ARG A 17 -13.17 5.38 -22.13
CA ARG A 17 -12.68 5.52 -23.51
C ARG A 17 -11.46 6.45 -23.61
N VAL A 18 -10.49 6.24 -22.74
CA VAL A 18 -9.23 6.99 -22.69
C VAL A 18 -8.06 6.08 -23.06
N GLU A 19 -7.23 6.53 -23.99
CA GLU A 19 -6.00 5.83 -24.37
C GLU A 19 -4.90 5.96 -23.30
N ALA A 20 -4.14 4.89 -23.11
CA ALA A 20 -3.02 4.86 -22.16
C ALA A 20 -1.79 5.64 -22.69
N GLY A 21 -0.97 6.16 -21.77
CA GLY A 21 0.34 6.78 -22.03
C GLY A 21 0.29 8.27 -22.38
N GLY A 22 -0.89 8.91 -22.39
CA GLY A 22 -1.10 10.25 -22.93
C GLY A 22 -1.41 11.34 -21.90
N VAL A 23 -1.65 12.56 -22.41
CA VAL A 23 -2.19 13.68 -21.63
C VAL A 23 -3.59 13.34 -21.10
N ALA A 24 -4.43 12.72 -21.93
CA ALA A 24 -5.79 12.33 -21.56
C ALA A 24 -5.83 11.35 -20.36
N GLU A 25 -4.86 10.43 -20.26
CA GLU A 25 -4.73 9.53 -19.10
C GLU A 25 -4.39 10.32 -17.82
N ARG A 26 -3.48 11.30 -17.89
CA ARG A 26 -3.15 12.16 -16.74
C ARG A 26 -4.31 13.05 -16.33
N GLU A 27 -5.07 13.58 -17.29
CA GLU A 27 -6.29 14.32 -17.01
C GLU A 27 -7.37 13.44 -16.36
N LEU A 28 -7.50 12.18 -16.79
CA LEU A 28 -8.35 11.22 -16.12
C LEU A 28 -7.86 10.94 -14.70
N ALA A 29 -6.56 10.75 -14.48
CA ALA A 29 -5.99 10.55 -13.15
C ALA A 29 -6.31 11.72 -12.22
N ALA A 30 -6.17 12.97 -12.69
CA ALA A 30 -6.53 14.15 -11.91
C ALA A 30 -8.03 14.18 -11.57
N ARG A 31 -8.91 13.83 -12.52
CA ARG A 31 -10.35 13.73 -12.29
C ARG A 31 -10.70 12.66 -11.25
N VAL A 32 -10.09 11.48 -11.36
CA VAL A 32 -10.28 10.36 -10.43
C VAL A 32 -10.01 10.78 -8.98
N LEU A 33 -8.96 11.59 -8.73
CA LEU A 33 -8.66 12.09 -7.38
C LEU A 33 -9.65 13.15 -6.87
N GLY A 34 -10.44 13.77 -7.76
CA GLY A 34 -11.50 14.70 -7.42
C GLY A 34 -12.90 14.08 -7.40
N GLU A 35 -13.05 12.80 -7.77
CA GLU A 35 -14.34 12.12 -7.71
C GLU A 35 -14.78 11.86 -6.26
N PRO A 36 -16.10 11.77 -5.99
CA PRO A 36 -16.59 11.37 -4.68
C PRO A 36 -15.94 10.07 -4.20
N VAL A 37 -15.59 10.01 -2.92
CA VAL A 37 -14.92 8.87 -2.31
C VAL A 37 -15.77 7.60 -2.49
N GLY A 38 -15.13 6.51 -2.94
CA GLY A 38 -15.80 5.23 -3.18
C GLY A 38 -16.46 5.10 -4.56
N ARG A 39 -16.45 6.14 -5.41
CA ARG A 39 -17.01 6.07 -6.77
C ARG A 39 -16.20 5.20 -7.72
N VAL A 40 -14.89 5.15 -7.53
CA VAL A 40 -13.97 4.26 -8.25
C VAL A 40 -13.27 3.33 -7.27
N ALA A 41 -12.79 2.19 -7.76
CA ALA A 41 -11.98 1.27 -6.98
C ALA A 41 -10.73 1.99 -6.42
N TRP A 42 -10.35 1.67 -5.19
CA TRP A 42 -9.22 2.32 -4.53
C TRP A 42 -7.88 2.06 -5.20
N THR A 43 -7.77 0.94 -5.92
CA THR A 43 -6.62 0.58 -6.76
C THR A 43 -6.46 1.58 -7.91
N CYS A 44 -7.57 2.05 -8.50
CA CYS A 44 -7.56 3.14 -9.48
C CYS A 44 -7.14 4.47 -8.85
N VAL A 45 -7.59 4.78 -7.63
CA VAL A 45 -7.16 6.00 -6.90
C VAL A 45 -5.66 5.95 -6.61
N ASP A 46 -5.14 4.81 -6.15
CA ASP A 46 -3.71 4.65 -5.91
C ASP A 46 -2.89 4.70 -7.21
N TRP A 47 -3.41 4.14 -8.31
CA TRP A 47 -2.78 4.25 -9.62
C TRP A 47 -2.76 5.69 -10.14
N ALA A 48 -3.85 6.43 -9.98
CA ALA A 48 -3.93 7.85 -10.34
C ALA A 48 -2.87 8.67 -9.60
N LEU A 49 -2.62 8.40 -8.32
CA LEU A 49 -1.52 9.03 -7.57
C LEU A 49 -0.14 8.74 -8.19
N CYS A 50 0.08 7.55 -8.77
CA CYS A 50 1.34 7.18 -9.43
C CYS A 50 1.57 7.95 -10.74
N LEU A 51 0.48 8.34 -11.43
CA LEU A 51 0.54 9.03 -12.72
C LEU A 51 0.77 10.54 -12.59
N LEU A 52 0.52 11.11 -11.41
CA LEU A 52 0.61 12.55 -11.17
C LEU A 52 1.89 12.92 -10.43
N ARG A 53 2.38 14.12 -10.73
CA ARG A 53 3.51 14.75 -10.02
C ARG A 53 2.99 15.82 -9.09
N CYS A 54 3.57 15.91 -7.91
CA CYS A 54 3.28 16.97 -6.95
C CYS A 54 3.79 18.31 -7.50
N ALA A 55 2.91 19.30 -7.61
CA ALA A 55 3.28 20.64 -8.07
C ALA A 55 4.27 21.36 -7.12
N GLN A 56 4.30 20.99 -5.83
CA GLN A 56 5.16 21.64 -4.83
C GLN A 56 6.58 21.05 -4.81
N CYS A 57 6.72 19.72 -4.84
CA CYS A 57 8.02 19.05 -4.65
C CYS A 57 8.49 18.23 -5.86
N GLY A 58 7.70 18.14 -6.92
CA GLY A 58 8.03 17.39 -8.14
C GLY A 58 8.03 15.86 -8.00
N ALA A 59 7.89 15.32 -6.78
CA ALA A 59 7.80 13.88 -6.56
C ALA A 59 6.50 13.28 -7.12
N GLU A 60 6.41 11.96 -7.19
CA GLU A 60 5.12 11.28 -7.36
C GLU A 60 4.13 11.74 -6.27
N LEU A 61 2.88 11.98 -6.67
CA LEU A 61 1.90 12.56 -5.75
C LEU A 61 1.64 11.61 -4.57
N GLY A 62 1.77 12.14 -3.36
CA GLY A 62 1.67 11.36 -2.13
C GLY A 62 2.99 10.81 -1.60
N THR A 63 4.10 10.91 -2.35
CA THR A 63 5.38 10.28 -1.99
C THR A 63 6.51 11.25 -1.63
N GLY A 64 6.30 12.57 -1.66
CA GLY A 64 7.35 13.55 -1.35
C GLY A 64 7.85 13.47 0.11
N ALA A 65 8.72 14.37 0.57
CA ALA A 65 9.10 14.40 2.00
C ALA A 65 7.87 14.68 2.91
N ARG A 66 7.94 14.38 4.21
CA ARG A 66 6.78 14.53 5.15
C ARG A 66 6.34 15.99 5.31
N GLU A 67 7.27 16.90 5.06
CA GLU A 67 7.14 18.35 5.13
C GLU A 67 6.40 18.93 3.92
N CYS A 68 6.27 18.16 2.82
CA CYS A 68 5.50 18.58 1.66
C CYS A 68 4.00 18.40 1.94
N VAL A 69 3.34 19.50 2.31
CA VAL A 69 1.91 19.55 2.63
C VAL A 69 1.05 18.92 1.53
N SER A 70 1.30 19.24 0.25
CA SER A 70 0.53 18.64 -0.86
C SER A 70 0.64 17.12 -0.93
N CYS A 71 1.83 16.55 -0.67
CA CYS A 71 2.00 15.10 -0.65
C CYS A 71 1.40 14.46 0.61
N THR A 72 1.47 15.14 1.76
CA THR A 72 0.82 14.66 2.98
C THR A 72 -0.70 14.62 2.81
N MET A 73 -1.31 15.70 2.31
CA MET A 73 -2.74 15.74 2.01
C MET A 73 -3.17 14.67 0.99
N ALA A 74 -2.41 14.47 -0.08
CA ALA A 74 -2.73 13.42 -1.05
C ALA A 74 -2.63 12.02 -0.45
N SER A 75 -1.67 11.77 0.44
CA SER A 75 -1.54 10.52 1.19
C SER A 75 -2.69 10.32 2.16
N ASP A 76 -3.12 11.36 2.86
CA ASP A 76 -4.23 11.30 3.83
C ASP A 76 -5.58 11.12 3.13
N ASN A 77 -5.83 11.82 2.02
CA ASN A 77 -7.07 11.71 1.24
C ASN A 77 -7.30 10.28 0.71
N ARG A 78 -6.23 9.52 0.48
CA ARG A 78 -6.34 8.09 0.13
C ARG A 78 -7.07 7.27 1.20
N TRP A 79 -6.98 7.68 2.46
CA TRP A 79 -7.62 7.05 3.61
C TRP A 79 -9.05 7.57 3.85
N ALA A 80 -9.54 8.54 3.07
CA ALA A 80 -10.89 9.09 3.26
C ALA A 80 -11.99 8.02 3.23
N TRP A 81 -11.82 6.95 2.43
CA TRP A 81 -12.79 5.85 2.37
C TRP A 81 -12.94 5.13 3.72
N HIS A 82 -11.86 4.96 4.49
CA HIS A 82 -11.92 4.35 5.83
C HIS A 82 -12.81 5.11 6.81
N HIS A 83 -13.01 6.41 6.59
CA HIS A 83 -13.83 7.25 7.45
C HIS A 83 -15.27 7.39 6.96
N GLN A 84 -15.55 7.08 5.68
CA GLN A 84 -16.84 7.34 5.04
C GLN A 84 -17.60 6.05 4.72
N CYS A 85 -16.91 4.92 4.59
CA CYS A 85 -17.53 3.67 4.22
C CYS A 85 -18.35 3.08 5.38
N PRO A 86 -19.42 2.32 5.08
CA PRO A 86 -20.09 1.50 6.10
C PRO A 86 -19.10 0.56 6.80
N PRO A 87 -19.36 0.19 8.07
CA PRO A 87 -18.66 -0.90 8.71
C PRO A 87 -18.68 -2.14 7.81
N SER A 88 -17.56 -2.88 7.73
CA SER A 88 -17.33 -4.05 6.86
C SER A 88 -17.10 -3.79 5.36
N ALA A 89 -17.23 -2.56 4.86
CA ALA A 89 -16.96 -2.27 3.44
C ALA A 89 -15.49 -2.47 3.04
N ILE A 90 -14.58 -2.43 4.01
CA ILE A 90 -13.14 -2.67 3.82
C ILE A 90 -12.78 -3.96 4.52
N THR A 91 -12.31 -4.94 3.75
CA THR A 91 -11.82 -6.20 4.31
C THR A 91 -10.47 -5.98 5.02
N ALA A 92 -10.13 -6.88 5.96
CA ALA A 92 -8.84 -6.81 6.64
C ALA A 92 -7.65 -6.95 5.65
N ASN A 93 -7.78 -7.78 4.62
CA ASN A 93 -6.79 -7.91 3.56
C ASN A 93 -6.65 -6.60 2.75
N GLU A 94 -7.76 -5.97 2.36
CA GLU A 94 -7.71 -4.67 1.66
C GLU A 94 -7.01 -3.62 2.51
N HIS A 95 -7.33 -3.53 3.80
CA HIS A 95 -6.65 -2.61 4.71
C HIS A 95 -5.13 -2.88 4.74
N ASN A 96 -4.70 -4.14 4.88
CA ASN A 96 -3.27 -4.48 4.85
C ASN A 96 -2.61 -4.13 3.50
N LEU A 97 -3.27 -4.41 2.37
CA LEU A 97 -2.77 -4.06 1.04
C LEU A 97 -2.59 -2.54 0.90
N ARG A 98 -3.54 -1.75 1.40
CA ARG A 98 -3.46 -0.28 1.36
C ARG A 98 -2.27 0.25 2.18
N VAL A 99 -2.09 -0.24 3.41
CA VAL A 99 -0.96 0.13 4.29
C VAL A 99 0.37 -0.28 3.64
N ALA A 100 0.47 -1.51 3.16
CA ALA A 100 1.69 -2.01 2.54
C ALA A 100 2.04 -1.19 1.29
N ARG A 101 1.04 -0.89 0.44
CA ARG A 101 1.25 -0.07 -0.77
C ARG A 101 1.69 1.36 -0.43
N GLU A 102 1.14 1.98 0.62
CA GLU A 102 1.62 3.30 1.09
C GLU A 102 3.11 3.25 1.43
N ALA A 103 3.48 2.30 2.29
CA ALA A 103 4.83 2.18 2.79
C ALA A 103 5.84 1.87 1.68
N LEU A 104 5.44 1.10 0.68
CA LEU A 104 6.30 0.70 -0.43
C LEU A 104 6.42 1.76 -1.54
N ARG A 105 5.43 2.65 -1.70
CA ARG A 105 5.51 3.80 -2.62
C ARG A 105 6.40 4.92 -2.08
N ALA A 106 6.41 5.14 -0.77
CA ALA A 106 7.21 6.18 -0.13
C ALA A 106 8.14 5.62 0.95
N PRO A 107 9.06 4.67 0.64
CA PRO A 107 9.82 3.93 1.64
C PRO A 107 10.66 4.81 2.57
N HIS A 108 11.14 5.95 2.09
CA HIS A 108 11.89 6.93 2.88
C HIS A 108 11.06 7.62 3.98
N ARG A 109 9.72 7.56 3.92
CA ARG A 109 8.83 8.04 4.99
C ARG A 109 8.68 7.05 6.14
N HIS A 110 9.17 5.82 6.01
CA HIS A 110 8.97 4.75 6.97
C HIS A 110 10.30 4.20 7.50
N ARG A 111 10.27 3.59 8.69
CA ARG A 111 11.43 2.86 9.21
C ARG A 111 11.76 1.69 8.27
N ALA A 112 13.05 1.44 8.03
CA ALA A 112 13.51 0.38 7.14
C ALA A 112 12.90 -1.00 7.46
N THR A 113 12.73 -1.32 8.75
CA THR A 113 12.11 -2.57 9.20
C THR A 113 10.63 -2.69 8.84
N ILE A 114 9.88 -1.58 8.77
CA ILE A 114 8.49 -1.57 8.30
C ILE A 114 8.44 -1.87 6.81
N VAL A 115 9.29 -1.20 6.03
CA VAL A 115 9.37 -1.41 4.57
C VAL A 115 9.77 -2.85 4.26
N ALA A 116 10.80 -3.37 4.91
CA ALA A 116 11.26 -4.75 4.73
C ALA A 116 10.19 -5.77 5.14
N GLY A 117 9.50 -5.57 6.27
CA GLY A 117 8.38 -6.42 6.67
C GLY A 117 7.25 -6.45 5.64
N TRP A 118 6.86 -5.30 5.09
CA TRP A 118 5.85 -5.25 4.04
C TRP A 118 6.32 -5.88 2.72
N ARG A 119 7.59 -5.71 2.33
CA ARG A 119 8.16 -6.40 1.15
C ARG A 119 8.05 -7.91 1.29
N LEU A 120 8.36 -8.43 2.47
CA LEU A 120 8.33 -9.87 2.75
C LEU A 120 6.90 -10.43 2.71
N VAL A 121 5.93 -9.68 3.22
CA VAL A 121 4.55 -10.16 3.37
C VAL A 121 3.67 -9.88 2.14
N MET A 122 4.06 -8.93 1.29
CA MET A 122 3.30 -8.51 0.11
C MET A 122 2.86 -9.67 -0.81
N PRO A 123 3.70 -10.68 -1.15
CA PRO A 123 3.25 -11.80 -1.99
C PRO A 123 2.06 -12.55 -1.40
N PHE A 124 2.01 -12.69 -0.07
CA PHE A 124 0.92 -13.37 0.62
C PHE A 124 -0.34 -12.50 0.71
N LEU A 125 -0.19 -11.19 0.90
CA LEU A 125 -1.34 -10.26 0.86
C LEU A 125 -2.03 -10.30 -0.51
N LEU A 126 -1.25 -10.35 -1.59
CA LEU A 126 -1.78 -10.47 -2.96
C LEU A 126 -2.49 -11.81 -3.20
N ALA A 127 -2.19 -12.84 -2.41
CA ALA A 127 -2.88 -14.13 -2.41
C ALA A 127 -4.06 -14.19 -1.41
N GLY A 128 -4.40 -13.07 -0.75
CA GLY A 128 -5.53 -12.96 0.17
C GLY A 128 -5.22 -13.18 1.65
N ALA A 129 -3.94 -13.35 2.04
CA ALA A 129 -3.57 -13.48 3.45
C ALA A 129 -3.91 -12.20 4.24
N VAL A 130 -4.27 -12.36 5.51
CA VAL A 130 -4.53 -11.27 6.44
C VAL A 130 -3.46 -11.29 7.52
N VAL A 131 -2.89 -10.12 7.79
CA VAL A 131 -1.80 -9.94 8.74
C VAL A 131 -2.32 -9.18 9.96
N THR A 132 -2.36 -9.88 11.09
CA THR A 132 -2.69 -9.25 12.37
C THR A 132 -1.53 -8.38 12.85
N ASN A 133 -1.83 -7.45 13.77
CA ASN A 133 -0.82 -6.60 14.38
C ASN A 133 0.28 -7.40 15.08
N GLY A 134 -0.08 -8.47 15.80
CA GLY A 134 0.89 -9.35 16.48
C GLY A 134 1.84 -10.02 15.49
N GLN A 135 1.31 -10.61 14.41
CA GLN A 135 2.13 -11.21 13.36
C GLN A 135 3.04 -10.18 12.69
N ALA A 136 2.53 -8.99 12.37
CA ALA A 136 3.33 -7.92 11.78
C ALA A 136 4.46 -7.46 12.70
N GLN A 137 4.21 -7.32 14.01
CA GLN A 137 5.23 -6.98 14.99
C GLN A 137 6.30 -8.07 15.09
N ARG A 138 5.89 -9.34 15.10
CA ARG A 138 6.79 -10.49 15.16
C ARG A 138 7.70 -10.57 13.94
N ILE A 139 7.13 -10.51 12.74
CA ILE A 139 7.90 -10.52 11.48
C ILE A 139 8.92 -9.37 11.47
N ARG A 140 8.52 -8.17 11.88
CA ARG A 140 9.44 -7.02 11.99
C ARG A 140 10.53 -7.21 13.03
N ALA A 141 10.27 -7.95 14.10
CA ALA A 141 11.29 -8.27 15.10
C ALA A 141 12.37 -9.20 14.51
N HIS A 142 11.98 -10.19 13.73
CA HIS A 142 12.91 -11.07 13.02
C HIS A 142 13.74 -10.33 11.96
N VAL A 143 13.12 -9.40 11.22
CA VAL A 143 13.83 -8.51 10.31
C VAL A 143 14.84 -7.64 11.06
N LEU A 144 14.44 -7.06 12.20
CA LEU A 144 15.32 -6.23 13.03
C LEU A 144 16.49 -7.03 13.61
N ALA A 145 16.26 -8.31 13.94
CA ALA A 145 17.28 -9.21 14.44
C ALA A 145 18.19 -9.79 13.34
N GLU A 146 18.04 -9.34 12.09
CA GLU A 146 18.80 -9.81 10.92
C GLU A 146 18.76 -11.34 10.73
N ARG A 147 17.68 -12.00 11.19
CA ARG A 147 17.47 -13.45 11.04
C ARG A 147 16.96 -13.80 9.63
N TYR A 148 17.66 -13.31 8.61
CA TYR A 148 17.26 -13.46 7.21
C TYR A 148 17.17 -14.92 6.78
N ASP A 149 17.99 -15.80 7.35
CA ASP A 149 18.02 -17.23 7.04
C ASP A 149 16.67 -17.90 7.37
N GLU A 150 16.08 -17.55 8.52
CA GLU A 150 14.77 -18.05 8.95
C GLU A 150 13.63 -17.46 8.12
N LEU A 151 13.73 -16.16 7.79
CA LEU A 151 12.76 -15.51 6.93
C LEU A 151 12.79 -16.09 5.50
N ALA A 152 13.98 -16.39 4.97
CA ALA A 152 14.17 -17.00 3.66
C ALA A 152 13.72 -18.47 3.63
N GLY A 153 13.76 -19.16 4.76
CA GLY A 153 13.26 -20.53 4.89
C GLY A 153 11.72 -20.64 4.83
N CYS A 154 10.98 -19.56 5.11
CA CYS A 154 9.53 -19.55 5.10
C CYS A 154 8.98 -19.60 3.66
N ARG A 155 8.23 -20.64 3.31
CA ARG A 155 7.62 -20.86 2.00
C ARG A 155 6.14 -20.49 1.95
N SER A 156 5.54 -20.26 3.12
CA SER A 156 4.14 -19.90 3.27
C SER A 156 3.97 -18.76 4.28
N TYR A 157 2.83 -18.07 4.18
CA TYR A 157 2.45 -17.09 5.18
C TYR A 157 2.31 -17.72 6.57
N THR A 158 1.80 -18.94 6.66
CA THR A 158 1.62 -19.66 7.92
C THR A 158 2.94 -19.89 8.64
N GLU A 159 4.00 -20.28 7.92
CA GLU A 159 5.34 -20.41 8.51
C GLU A 159 5.89 -19.06 8.95
N LEU A 160 5.78 -18.04 8.09
CA LEU A 160 6.29 -16.70 8.39
C LEU A 160 5.59 -16.06 9.60
N ALA A 161 4.27 -16.19 9.68
CA ALA A 161 3.45 -15.71 10.77
C ALA A 161 3.57 -16.58 12.04
N GLY A 162 3.95 -17.85 11.85
CA GLY A 162 4.14 -18.85 12.89
C GLY A 162 5.55 -18.86 13.51
N LEU A 163 6.47 -18.02 13.03
CA LEU A 163 7.79 -17.85 13.64
C LEU A 163 7.63 -17.63 15.16
N PRO A 164 8.57 -18.12 15.99
CA PRO A 164 8.49 -17.91 17.43
C PRO A 164 8.69 -16.43 17.78
N GLU A 165 8.12 -16.00 18.91
CA GLU A 165 8.52 -14.71 19.50
C GLU A 165 10.00 -14.77 19.88
N LEU A 166 10.73 -13.72 19.53
CA LEU A 166 12.15 -13.61 19.90
C LEU A 166 12.29 -13.51 21.42
N PRO A 167 13.39 -14.01 22.01
CA PRO A 167 13.54 -14.14 23.46
C PRO A 167 13.27 -12.84 24.24
N TRP A 168 13.67 -11.68 23.69
CA TRP A 168 13.46 -10.37 24.31
C TRP A 168 12.07 -9.74 24.06
N ARG A 169 11.15 -10.47 23.43
CA ARG A 169 9.74 -10.08 23.22
C ARG A 169 8.74 -11.03 23.90
N GLN A 170 9.22 -12.09 24.53
CA GLN A 170 8.38 -12.99 25.32
C GLN A 170 7.88 -12.21 26.55
N PRO A 171 6.57 -12.18 26.83
CA PRO A 171 6.08 -11.67 28.11
C PRO A 171 6.65 -12.56 29.22
N SER A 172 7.36 -11.93 30.17
CA SER A 172 7.88 -12.55 31.39
C SER A 172 6.78 -13.15 32.25
#